data_AF-A0A2T1FVV7-F1
#
_entry.id   AF-A0A2T1FVV7-F1
#
_cell.length_a   1.000
_cell.length_b   1.000
_cell.length_c   1.000
_cell.angle_alpha   90.00
_cell.angle_beta   90.00
_cell.angle_gamma   90.00
#
_symmetry.space_group_name_H-M   'P 1'
#
loop_
_entity.id
_entity.type
_entity.pdbx_description
1 polymer ?
#
loop_
_entity_poly.entity_id
_entity_poly.type
_entity_poly.pdbx_seq_one_letter_code
_entity_poly.pdbx_strand_id
1 'polypeptide(L)'
;MKVTVRDFEVFKNLDVNVIIAYLQKHGWQEHSRIYDNKGAIWVKKNDAGELFDIGLPLTRDFADYPARMGDAVKKLELTEKRSQLEILSDLITCLENTEIQGFIVKVDREAGDKIGKVAMMGFVVGKLQKISLELQENDLILALKAYQERIPVICGGDFVKEGKYFAGKNLRDFALMAEEKGKMVL
;
A
#
# COMPACT_ATOMS: atom_id res chain seq x y z
N MET A 1 -7.64 -9.75 15.78
CA MET A 1 -8.72 -8.83 15.37
C MET A 1 -8.92 -8.99 13.87
N LYS A 2 -10.14 -9.27 13.39
CA LYS A 2 -10.44 -9.29 11.94
C LYS A 2 -10.84 -7.89 11.52
N VAL A 3 -10.03 -7.25 10.68
CA VAL A 3 -10.31 -5.92 10.12
C VAL A 3 -10.78 -6.11 8.69
N THR A 4 -12.01 -5.68 8.41
CA THR A 4 -12.53 -5.60 7.05
C THR A 4 -12.19 -4.22 6.49
N VAL A 5 -11.48 -4.19 5.36
CA VAL A 5 -11.16 -2.93 4.68
C VAL A 5 -12.34 -2.57 3.78
N ARG A 6 -12.86 -1.35 3.94
CA ARG A 6 -13.94 -0.78 3.12
C ARG A 6 -13.52 0.51 2.43
N ASP A 7 -12.23 0.80 2.44
CA ASP A 7 -11.69 2.03 1.89
C ASP A 7 -11.77 2.00 0.36
N PHE A 8 -12.65 2.85 -0.17
CA PHE A 8 -12.92 2.96 -1.60
C PHE A 8 -11.66 3.37 -2.38
N GLU A 9 -10.86 4.28 -1.84
CA GLU A 9 -9.67 4.78 -2.53
C GLU A 9 -8.58 3.72 -2.63
N VAL A 10 -8.45 2.83 -1.63
CA VAL A 10 -7.54 1.69 -1.70
C VAL A 10 -7.93 0.75 -2.84
N PHE A 11 -9.21 0.37 -2.93
CA PHE A 11 -9.66 -0.58 -3.96
C PHE A 11 -9.66 0.01 -5.37
N LYS A 12 -9.95 1.30 -5.50
CA LYS A 12 -9.90 2.06 -6.76
C LYS A 12 -8.48 2.09 -7.35
N ASN A 13 -7.47 2.14 -6.49
CA ASN A 13 -6.06 2.26 -6.90
C ASN A 13 -5.35 0.92 -7.10
N LEU A 14 -6.00 -0.21 -6.83
CA LEU A 14 -5.41 -1.52 -7.15
C LEU A 14 -5.15 -1.66 -8.65
N ASP A 15 -3.99 -2.20 -8.99
CA ASP A 15 -3.62 -2.48 -10.38
C ASP A 15 -4.09 -3.88 -10.76
N VAL A 16 -4.91 -3.97 -11.81
CA VAL A 16 -5.46 -5.22 -12.30
C VAL A 16 -4.35 -6.21 -12.71
N ASN A 17 -3.25 -5.75 -13.28
CA ASN A 17 -2.16 -6.61 -13.72
C ASN A 17 -1.45 -7.25 -12.52
N VAL A 18 -1.36 -6.53 -11.40
CA VAL A 18 -0.81 -7.05 -10.15
C VAL A 18 -1.71 -8.14 -9.59
N ILE A 19 -3.04 -7.93 -9.62
CA ILE A 19 -4.00 -8.95 -9.17
C ILE A 19 -3.94 -10.18 -10.08
N ILE A 20 -3.89 -10.02 -11.40
CA ILE A 20 -3.76 -11.15 -12.34
C ILE A 20 -2.49 -11.95 -12.04
N ALA A 21 -1.34 -11.29 -11.92
CA ALA A 21 -0.08 -11.95 -11.60
C ALA A 21 -0.14 -12.67 -10.24
N TYR A 22 -0.78 -12.06 -9.25
CA TYR A 22 -1.02 -12.65 -7.94
C TYR A 22 -1.88 -13.92 -8.05
N LEU A 23 -3.03 -13.85 -8.74
CA LEU A 23 -3.95 -14.96 -8.96
C LEU A 23 -3.23 -16.15 -9.64
N GLN A 24 -2.51 -15.90 -10.72
CA GLN A 24 -1.72 -16.92 -11.44
C GLN A 24 -0.69 -17.58 -10.53
N LYS A 25 0.11 -16.77 -9.82
CA LYS A 25 1.11 -17.28 -8.88
C LYS A 25 0.49 -18.12 -7.75
N HIS A 26 -0.74 -17.80 -7.36
CA HIS A 26 -1.48 -18.47 -6.30
C HIS A 26 -2.37 -19.62 -6.81
N GLY A 27 -2.19 -20.05 -8.07
CA GLY A 27 -2.84 -21.23 -8.63
C GLY A 27 -4.29 -21.04 -9.05
N TRP A 28 -4.76 -19.79 -9.17
CA TRP A 28 -6.02 -19.50 -9.82
C TRP A 28 -5.89 -19.62 -11.34
N GLN A 29 -6.96 -20.04 -12.00
CA GLN A 29 -7.00 -20.22 -13.44
C GLN A 29 -8.08 -19.31 -14.05
N GLU A 30 -7.74 -18.61 -15.13
CA GLU A 30 -8.73 -17.88 -15.92
C GLU A 30 -9.66 -18.91 -16.59
N HIS A 31 -10.94 -18.87 -16.25
CA HIS A 31 -11.94 -19.80 -16.78
C HIS A 31 -12.63 -19.24 -18.03
N SER A 32 -13.01 -17.97 -18.00
CA SER A 32 -13.74 -17.32 -19.08
C SER A 32 -13.62 -15.80 -19.03
N ARG A 33 -13.81 -15.15 -20.18
CA ARG A 33 -13.96 -13.69 -20.28
C ARG A 33 -15.42 -13.30 -20.40
N ILE A 34 -15.76 -12.15 -19.85
CA ILE A 34 -17.13 -11.61 -19.79
C ILE A 34 -17.14 -10.14 -20.21
N TYR A 35 -18.33 -9.60 -20.51
CA TYR A 35 -18.53 -8.20 -20.90
C TYR A 35 -17.60 -7.73 -22.03
N ASP A 36 -17.58 -8.47 -23.15
CA ASP A 36 -16.72 -8.16 -24.31
C ASP A 36 -15.24 -8.01 -23.94
N ASN A 37 -14.70 -9.01 -23.23
CA ASN A 37 -13.32 -9.05 -22.73
C ASN A 37 -12.94 -7.96 -21.73
N LYS A 38 -13.90 -7.19 -21.21
CA LYS A 38 -13.65 -6.19 -20.15
C LYS A 38 -13.66 -6.78 -18.74
N GLY A 39 -14.06 -8.03 -18.57
CA GLY A 39 -13.92 -8.76 -17.31
C GLY A 39 -13.48 -10.21 -17.53
N ALA A 40 -12.97 -10.83 -16.47
CA ALA A 40 -12.58 -12.23 -16.44
C ALA A 40 -13.12 -12.93 -15.20
N ILE A 41 -13.49 -14.20 -15.35
CA ILE A 41 -13.80 -15.11 -14.24
C ILE A 41 -12.58 -15.99 -14.00
N TRP A 42 -12.08 -15.94 -12.77
CA TRP A 42 -10.97 -16.77 -12.28
C TRP A 42 -11.51 -17.81 -11.32
N VAL A 43 -11.02 -19.04 -11.39
CA VAL A 43 -11.49 -20.13 -10.53
C VAL A 43 -10.34 -20.83 -9.82
N LYS A 44 -10.61 -21.31 -8.61
CA LYS A 44 -9.71 -22.14 -7.83
C LYS A 44 -10.50 -23.07 -6.92
N LYS A 45 -10.02 -24.30 -6.75
CA LYS A 45 -10.53 -25.21 -5.72
C LYS A 45 -9.67 -25.08 -4.47
N ASN A 46 -10.30 -25.02 -3.30
CA ASN A 46 -9.58 -25.09 -2.03
C ASN A 46 -9.25 -26.57 -1.68
N ASP A 47 -8.54 -26.78 -0.56
CA ASP A 47 -8.15 -28.12 -0.09
C ASP A 47 -9.35 -29.02 0.25
N ALA A 48 -10.52 -28.43 0.54
CA ALA A 48 -11.77 -29.15 0.79
C ALA A 48 -12.54 -29.48 -0.51
N GLY A 49 -12.00 -29.13 -1.68
CA GLY A 49 -12.63 -29.35 -2.98
C GLY A 49 -13.73 -28.34 -3.34
N GLU A 50 -13.99 -27.34 -2.50
CA GLU A 50 -14.95 -26.27 -2.76
C GLU A 50 -14.40 -25.35 -3.86
N LEU A 51 -15.25 -25.05 -4.83
CA LEU A 51 -14.92 -24.18 -5.96
C LEU A 51 -15.21 -22.73 -5.61
N PHE A 52 -14.20 -21.88 -5.73
CA PHE A 52 -14.33 -20.44 -5.64
C PHE A 52 -14.12 -19.82 -7.01
N ASP A 53 -14.90 -18.78 -7.29
CA ASP A 53 -14.74 -17.93 -8.45
C ASP A 53 -14.38 -16.51 -8.01
N ILE A 54 -13.66 -15.74 -8.83
CA ILE A 54 -13.44 -14.30 -8.70
C ILE A 54 -13.80 -13.65 -10.03
N GLY A 55 -14.73 -12.70 -10.00
CA GLY A 55 -14.98 -11.82 -11.14
C GLY A 55 -14.06 -10.61 -11.06
N LEU A 56 -13.12 -10.51 -11.99
CA LEU A 56 -12.12 -9.44 -12.03
C LEU A 56 -12.42 -8.51 -13.22
N PRO A 57 -12.67 -7.21 -13.00
CA PRO A 57 -12.73 -6.25 -14.08
C PRO A 57 -11.31 -6.03 -14.65
N LEU A 58 -11.19 -6.11 -15.97
CA LEU A 58 -9.93 -5.94 -16.72
C LEU A 58 -9.69 -4.49 -17.12
N THR A 59 -10.68 -3.61 -16.97
CA THR A 59 -10.58 -2.18 -17.22
C THR A 59 -11.10 -1.38 -16.02
N ARG A 60 -10.66 -0.13 -15.88
CA ARG A 60 -11.09 0.79 -14.81
C ARG A 60 -12.36 1.57 -15.13
N ASP A 61 -12.94 1.38 -16.32
CA ASP A 61 -14.07 2.17 -16.82
C ASP A 61 -15.41 1.77 -16.17
N PHE A 62 -15.43 0.68 -15.41
CA PHE A 62 -16.61 0.26 -14.67
C PHE A 62 -16.83 1.15 -13.45
N ALA A 63 -18.03 1.73 -13.34
CA ALA A 63 -18.41 2.53 -12.17
C ALA A 63 -18.33 1.72 -10.86
N ASP A 64 -18.56 0.40 -10.90
CA ASP A 64 -18.46 -0.51 -9.77
C ASP A 64 -17.07 -1.15 -9.60
N TYR A 65 -16.04 -0.67 -10.32
CA TYR A 65 -14.68 -1.21 -10.25
C TYR A 65 -14.15 -1.38 -8.82
N PRO A 66 -14.23 -0.38 -7.92
CA PRO A 66 -13.71 -0.52 -6.55
C PRO A 66 -14.48 -1.59 -5.75
N ALA A 67 -15.79 -1.72 -5.98
CA ALA A 67 -16.59 -2.76 -5.33
C ALA A 67 -16.17 -4.17 -5.81
N ARG A 68 -15.90 -4.34 -7.11
CA ARG A 68 -15.41 -5.62 -7.66
C ARG A 68 -14.02 -5.99 -7.15
N MET A 69 -13.14 -5.00 -7.01
CA MET A 69 -11.83 -5.23 -6.41
C MET A 69 -11.93 -5.60 -4.92
N GLY A 70 -12.85 -4.99 -4.17
CA GLY A 70 -13.16 -5.38 -2.80
C GLY A 70 -13.70 -6.81 -2.69
N ASP A 71 -14.61 -7.21 -3.59
CA ASP A 71 -15.14 -8.57 -3.65
C ASP A 71 -14.04 -9.60 -3.97
N ALA A 72 -13.12 -9.27 -4.89
CA ALA A 72 -11.97 -10.11 -5.20
C ALA A 72 -11.08 -10.33 -3.97
N VAL A 73 -10.73 -9.26 -3.23
CA VAL A 73 -9.93 -9.35 -1.99
C VAL A 73 -10.66 -10.17 -0.92
N LYS A 74 -11.98 -10.01 -0.77
CA LYS A 74 -12.78 -10.83 0.15
C LYS A 74 -12.76 -12.31 -0.21
N LYS A 75 -12.85 -12.65 -1.49
CA LYS A 75 -12.75 -14.04 -1.97
C LYS A 75 -11.35 -14.61 -1.76
N LEU A 76 -10.31 -13.80 -1.93
CA LEU A 76 -8.93 -14.17 -1.56
C LEU A 76 -8.79 -14.41 -0.05
N GLU A 77 -9.39 -13.57 0.79
CA GLU A 77 -9.41 -13.73 2.26
C GLU A 77 -9.96 -15.11 2.67
N LEU A 78 -11.11 -15.49 2.08
CA LEU A 78 -11.79 -16.75 2.36
C LEU A 78 -10.99 -17.96 1.87
N THR A 79 -10.43 -17.88 0.67
CA THR A 79 -9.69 -18.99 0.05
C THR A 79 -8.31 -19.21 0.64
N GLU A 80 -7.60 -18.12 0.98
CA GLU A 80 -6.23 -18.18 1.49
C GLU A 80 -6.16 -18.24 3.02
N LYS A 81 -7.27 -18.00 3.73
CA LYS A 81 -7.33 -17.90 5.19
C LYS A 81 -6.34 -16.86 5.75
N ARG A 82 -6.07 -15.82 4.97
CA ARG A 82 -5.23 -14.66 5.31
C ARG A 82 -6.11 -13.45 5.55
N SER A 83 -5.63 -12.46 6.29
CA SER A 83 -6.39 -11.21 6.49
C SER A 83 -6.40 -10.36 5.22
N GLN A 84 -7.42 -9.51 5.06
CA GLN A 84 -7.47 -8.56 3.93
C GLN A 84 -6.27 -7.61 3.91
N LEU A 85 -5.76 -7.18 5.08
CA LEU A 85 -4.60 -6.29 5.16
C LEU A 85 -3.32 -6.95 4.63
N GLU A 86 -3.11 -8.23 4.92
CA GLU A 86 -1.95 -8.98 4.40
C GLU A 86 -2.04 -9.15 2.89
N ILE A 87 -3.24 -9.46 2.37
CA ILE A 87 -3.49 -9.58 0.93
C ILE A 87 -3.27 -8.23 0.25
N LEU A 88 -3.87 -7.15 0.77
CA LEU A 88 -3.72 -5.81 0.22
C LEU A 88 -2.27 -5.32 0.28
N SER A 89 -1.52 -5.64 1.33
CA SER A 89 -0.08 -5.35 1.42
C SER A 89 0.75 -5.94 0.27
N ASP A 90 0.32 -7.09 -0.27
CA ASP A 90 0.98 -7.73 -1.40
C ASP A 90 0.53 -7.13 -2.74
N LEU A 91 -0.73 -6.68 -2.82
CA LEU A 91 -1.36 -6.14 -4.02
C LEU A 91 -1.14 -4.63 -4.24
N ILE A 92 -0.91 -3.87 -3.18
CA ILE A 92 -0.84 -2.41 -3.26
C ILE A 92 0.45 -1.97 -3.98
N THR A 93 0.27 -1.09 -4.96
CA THR A 93 1.35 -0.47 -5.73
C THR A 93 1.28 1.05 -5.76
N CYS A 94 0.15 1.64 -5.41
CA CYS A 94 -0.02 3.08 -5.29
C CYS A 94 -0.94 3.40 -4.11
N LEU A 95 -0.63 4.46 -3.39
CA LEU A 95 -1.49 5.06 -2.38
C LEU A 95 -1.48 6.57 -2.63
N GLU A 96 -2.64 7.15 -2.87
CA GLU A 96 -2.78 8.59 -3.10
C GLU A 96 -3.24 9.27 -1.81
N ASN A 97 -2.82 10.52 -1.59
CA ASN A 97 -3.24 11.34 -0.45
C ASN A 97 -3.25 10.59 0.90
N THR A 98 -2.16 9.86 1.17
CA THR A 98 -2.03 9.03 2.36
C THR A 98 -1.01 9.63 3.30
N GLU A 99 -1.23 9.51 4.60
CA GLU A 99 -0.23 9.81 5.63
C GLU A 99 0.43 8.51 6.07
N ILE A 100 1.75 8.51 6.12
CA ILE A 100 2.54 7.38 6.61
C ILE A 100 3.38 7.83 7.79
N GLN A 101 3.30 7.05 8.87
CA GLN A 101 4.17 7.17 10.02
C GLN A 101 5.34 6.19 9.90
N GLY A 102 6.52 6.63 10.32
CA GLY A 102 7.72 5.81 10.21
C GLY A 102 8.95 6.40 10.89
N PHE A 103 10.06 5.69 10.76
CA PHE A 103 11.36 6.11 11.26
C PHE A 103 12.31 6.39 10.10
N ILE A 104 13.05 7.48 10.18
CA ILE A 104 14.14 7.74 9.24
C ILE A 104 15.29 6.76 9.53
N VAL A 105 15.72 6.03 8.51
CA VAL A 105 16.80 5.03 8.61
C VAL A 105 18.05 5.40 7.84
N LYS A 106 17.94 6.32 6.86
CA LYS A 106 19.10 6.89 6.16
C LYS A 106 18.75 8.29 5.69
N VAL A 107 19.71 9.21 5.78
CA VAL A 107 19.67 10.51 5.13
C VAL A 107 20.93 10.62 4.27
N ASP A 108 20.75 10.99 3.00
CA ASP A 108 21.81 11.19 2.02
C ASP A 108 21.66 12.59 1.42
N ARG A 109 22.69 13.42 1.57
CA ARG A 109 22.73 14.80 1.08
C ARG A 109 24.15 15.10 0.58
N GLU A 110 24.31 15.45 -0.69
CA GLU A 110 25.58 15.94 -1.20
C GLU A 110 25.75 17.44 -0.87
N ALA A 111 27.00 17.88 -0.74
CA ALA A 111 27.31 19.27 -0.42
C ALA A 111 26.87 20.19 -1.57
N GLY A 112 25.88 21.04 -1.32
CA GLY A 112 25.29 21.95 -2.32
C GLY A 112 23.90 21.54 -2.78
N ASP A 113 23.43 20.34 -2.45
CA ASP A 113 22.08 19.89 -2.82
C ASP A 113 21.00 20.60 -2.01
N LYS A 114 19.99 21.10 -2.74
CA LYS A 114 18.75 21.67 -2.19
C LYS A 114 17.72 20.60 -1.84
N ILE A 115 17.90 19.37 -2.34
CA ILE A 115 17.02 18.22 -2.14
C ILE A 115 17.86 17.08 -1.59
N GLY A 116 17.46 16.52 -0.45
CA GLY A 116 18.11 15.35 0.14
C GLY A 116 17.30 14.08 -0.11
N LYS A 117 18.00 12.95 -0.31
CA LYS A 117 17.38 11.63 -0.43
C LYS A 117 17.31 10.96 0.94
N VAL A 118 16.11 10.62 1.36
CA VAL A 118 15.84 10.05 2.68
C VAL A 118 15.20 8.68 2.52
N ALA A 119 15.70 7.71 3.29
CA ALA A 119 15.03 6.42 3.44
C ALA A 119 14.31 6.39 4.79
N MET A 120 13.03 6.09 4.74
CA MET A 120 12.14 5.88 5.88
C MET A 120 11.69 4.42 5.93
N MET A 121 11.52 3.86 7.12
CA MET A 121 10.79 2.62 7.35
C MET A 121 9.43 2.97 7.96
N GLY A 122 8.34 2.72 7.24
CA GLY A 122 6.98 3.09 7.65
C GLY A 122 5.97 1.98 7.37
N PHE A 123 4.80 2.06 7.99
CA PHE A 123 3.74 1.06 7.83
C PHE A 123 2.86 1.40 6.62
N VAL A 124 2.89 0.54 5.60
CA VAL A 124 2.04 0.63 4.40
C VAL A 124 1.07 -0.54 4.44
N VAL A 125 -0.22 -0.25 4.61
CA VAL A 125 -1.30 -1.26 4.69
C VAL A 125 -1.01 -2.36 5.73
N GLY A 126 -0.42 -1.98 6.86
CA GLY A 126 -0.10 -2.90 7.97
C GLY A 126 1.23 -3.65 7.82
N LYS A 127 1.98 -3.44 6.75
CA LYS A 127 3.32 -4.04 6.55
C LYS A 127 4.39 -2.98 6.63
N LEU A 128 5.46 -3.25 7.39
CA LEU A 128 6.62 -2.38 7.45
C LEU A 128 7.35 -2.39 6.10
N GLN A 129 7.43 -1.23 5.45
CA GLN A 129 7.99 -1.06 4.12
C GLN A 129 9.07 0.01 4.12
N LYS A 130 10.06 -0.16 3.22
CA LYS A 130 11.02 0.89 2.92
C LYS A 130 10.36 1.93 2.01
N ILE A 131 10.52 3.19 2.36
CA ILE A 131 9.99 4.34 1.63
C ILE A 131 11.16 5.28 1.32
N SER A 132 11.28 5.69 0.06
CA SER A 132 12.26 6.66 -0.42
C SER A 132 11.57 8.01 -0.58
N LEU A 133 12.14 9.05 0.01
CA LEU A 133 11.63 10.42 -0.01
C LEU A 133 12.68 11.35 -0.59
N GLU A 134 12.26 12.31 -1.39
CA GLU A 134 13.08 13.46 -1.80
C GLU A 134 12.56 14.69 -1.06
N LEU A 135 13.34 15.18 -0.11
CA LEU A 135 12.93 16.25 0.81
C LEU A 135 13.68 17.54 0.49
N GLN A 136 12.94 18.65 0.50
CA GLN A 136 13.53 19.98 0.43
C GLN A 136 14.22 20.35 1.74
N GLU A 137 15.01 21.43 1.73
CA GLU A 137 15.86 21.82 2.85
C GLU A 137 15.14 21.90 4.21
N ASN A 138 13.93 22.46 4.27
CA ASN A 138 13.16 22.58 5.51
C ASN A 138 12.83 21.20 6.12
N ASP A 139 12.29 20.30 5.31
CA ASP A 139 11.91 18.94 5.74
C ASP A 139 13.14 18.07 5.98
N LEU A 140 14.23 18.32 5.25
CA LEU A 140 15.49 17.60 5.41
C LEU A 140 16.13 17.87 6.78
N ILE A 141 16.03 19.10 7.30
CA ILE A 141 16.47 19.43 8.66
C ILE A 141 15.69 18.60 9.69
N LEU A 142 14.36 18.49 9.51
CA LEU A 142 13.52 17.66 10.37
C LEU A 142 13.90 16.17 10.25
N ALA A 143 14.13 15.67 9.04
CA ALA A 143 14.53 14.28 8.81
C ALA A 143 15.89 13.94 9.43
N LEU A 144 16.86 14.88 9.37
CA LEU A 144 18.16 14.75 10.03
C LEU A 144 17.99 14.67 11.55
N LYS A 145 17.17 15.55 12.13
CA LYS A 145 16.85 15.51 13.56
C LYS A 145 16.17 14.21 13.95
N ALA A 146 15.15 13.78 13.20
CA ALA A 146 14.46 12.51 13.41
C ALA A 146 15.42 11.31 13.39
N TYR A 147 16.34 11.30 12.42
CA TYR A 147 17.35 10.27 12.30
C TYR A 147 18.28 10.26 13.52
N GLN A 148 18.85 11.40 13.90
CA GLN A 148 19.82 11.50 15.00
C GLN A 148 19.19 11.19 16.36
N GLU A 149 17.99 11.73 16.63
CA GLU A 149 17.30 11.60 17.90
C GLU A 149 16.36 10.38 17.96
N ARG A 150 16.28 9.59 16.88
CA ARG A 150 15.39 8.42 16.73
C ARG A 150 13.91 8.74 16.97
N ILE A 151 13.48 9.93 16.55
CA ILE A 151 12.10 10.39 16.67
C ILE A 151 11.30 9.87 15.46
N PRO A 152 10.11 9.27 15.66
CA PRO A 152 9.24 8.92 14.54
C PRO A 152 8.80 10.18 13.77
N VAL A 153 8.51 10.02 12.49
CA VAL A 153 7.99 11.08 11.62
C VAL A 153 6.65 10.66 11.05
N ILE A 154 5.86 11.65 10.67
CA ILE A 154 4.72 11.49 9.78
C ILE A 154 5.02 12.23 8.47
N CYS A 155 4.60 11.67 7.35
CA CYS A 155 4.62 12.36 6.06
C CYS A 155 3.37 12.03 5.24
N GLY A 156 2.74 13.06 4.70
CA GLY A 156 1.64 12.96 3.75
C GLY A 156 2.14 12.97 2.32
N GLY A 157 1.44 12.29 1.41
CA GLY A 157 1.73 12.33 -0.02
C GLY A 157 1.15 11.17 -0.80
N ASP A 158 1.70 10.99 -2.00
CA ASP A 158 1.38 9.86 -2.87
C ASP A 158 2.56 8.88 -2.85
N PHE A 159 2.31 7.59 -2.67
CA PHE A 159 3.34 6.57 -2.54
C PHE A 159 3.20 5.53 -3.64
N VAL A 160 4.19 5.49 -4.54
CA VAL A 160 4.20 4.56 -5.68
C VAL A 160 5.28 3.52 -5.47
N LYS A 161 4.95 2.25 -5.63
CA LYS A 161 5.87 1.12 -5.46
C LYS A 161 6.84 1.05 -6.63
N GLU A 162 8.13 1.18 -6.35
CA GLU A 162 9.23 1.10 -7.30
C GLU A 162 10.14 -0.08 -6.90
N GLY A 163 9.86 -1.24 -7.48
CA GLY A 163 10.55 -2.49 -7.14
C GLY A 163 10.26 -2.94 -5.69
N LYS A 164 11.23 -2.72 -4.80
CA LYS A 164 11.19 -3.19 -3.39
C LYS A 164 10.87 -2.11 -2.36
N TYR A 165 10.66 -0.87 -2.79
CA TYR A 165 10.36 0.26 -1.91
C TYR A 165 9.21 1.08 -2.49
N PHE A 166 8.64 1.97 -1.69
CA PHE A 166 7.70 3.00 -2.16
C PHE A 166 8.45 4.31 -2.34
N ALA A 167 8.27 4.97 -3.47
CA ALA A 167 8.72 6.34 -3.69
C ALA A 167 7.61 7.31 -3.29
N GLY A 168 7.90 8.21 -2.36
CA GLY A 168 7.01 9.30 -1.99
C GLY A 168 7.06 10.42 -3.03
N LYS A 169 5.88 10.86 -3.49
CA LYS A 169 5.65 11.91 -4.48
C LYS A 169 4.64 12.90 -3.90
N ASN A 170 4.68 14.16 -4.36
CA ASN A 170 3.79 15.23 -3.90
C ASN A 170 3.72 15.31 -2.36
N LEU A 171 4.89 15.23 -1.72
CA LEU A 171 5.02 15.17 -0.27
C LEU A 171 4.49 16.46 0.38
N ARG A 172 3.84 16.29 1.54
CA ARG A 172 3.28 17.34 2.38
C ARG A 172 3.30 16.92 3.83
N ASP A 173 3.09 17.89 4.72
CA ASP A 173 2.86 17.65 6.14
C ASP A 173 3.95 16.80 6.81
N PHE A 174 5.21 16.94 6.37
CA PHE A 174 6.34 16.24 6.97
C PHE A 174 6.61 16.81 8.36
N ALA A 175 6.47 15.99 9.40
CA ALA A 175 6.62 16.45 10.78
C ALA A 175 7.22 15.39 11.71
N LEU A 176 7.85 15.86 12.78
CA LEU A 176 8.30 15.01 13.88
C LEU A 176 7.08 14.63 14.75
N MET A 177 6.95 13.35 15.05
CA MET A 177 6.02 12.85 16.06
C MET A 177 6.71 12.91 17.42
N ALA A 178 6.81 14.12 17.98
CA ALA A 178 7.29 14.29 19.34
C ALA A 178 6.21 13.84 20.34
N GLU A 179 6.57 13.04 21.34
CA GLU A 179 5.74 12.90 22.53
C GLU A 179 5.74 14.23 23.29
N GLU A 180 4.55 14.75 23.65
CA GLU A 180 4.48 15.71 24.75
C GLU A 180 5.01 15.02 26.00
N LYS A 181 6.25 15.33 26.38
CA LYS A 181 6.78 14.93 27.70
C LYS A 181 5.87 15.51 28.78
N GLY A 182 4.95 14.70 29.33
CA GLY A 182 4.39 14.95 30.66
C GLY A 182 2.88 15.05 30.83
N LYS A 183 2.06 14.25 30.14
CA LYS A 183 0.72 13.92 30.68
C LYS A 183 0.63 12.46 31.07
N MET A 184 1.04 12.16 32.30
CA MET A 184 0.34 11.16 33.10
C MET A 184 -1.08 11.69 33.28
N VAL A 185 -2.05 11.07 32.63
CA VAL A 185 -3.44 11.15 33.06
C VAL A 185 -3.68 9.89 33.88
N LEU A 186 -3.79 10.08 35.20
CA LEU A 186 -4.21 9.07 36.17
C LEU A 186 -5.59 8.51 35.82
#